data_AF-A0A7C1CM30-F1
#
_entry.id   AF-A0A7C1CM30-F1
#
_cell.length_a   1.000
_cell.length_b   1.000
_cell.length_c   1.000
_cell.angle_alpha   90.00
_cell.angle_beta   90.00
_cell.angle_gamma   90.00
#
_symmetry.space_group_name_H-M   'P 1'
#
loop_
_entity.id
_entity.type
_entity.pdbx_description
1 polymer ?
#
loop_
_entity_poly.entity_id
_entity_poly.type
_entity_poly.pdbx_seq_one_letter_code
_entity_poly.pdbx_strand_id
1 'polypeptide(L)'
;MATCGRADASTAKRAKRRWGRSFAALLDNPEAEHQRTDALIQVADGFCLRTDNWAYMKYAGENGEEAAMLYDMTADPKQYKNLSGHPDYAVIEKRLEERLEARVAAAGGGTR
;
A
#
# COMPACT_ATOMS: atom_id res chain seq x y z
N MET A 1 -10.14 -31.85 -28.74
CA MET A 1 -9.67 -31.09 -27.56
C MET A 1 -9.56 -29.63 -27.98
N ALA A 2 -10.52 -28.80 -27.55
CA ALA A 2 -10.57 -27.40 -27.96
C ALA A 2 -9.59 -26.59 -27.10
N THR A 3 -8.57 -26.02 -27.73
CA THR A 3 -7.74 -24.97 -27.15
C THR A 3 -8.58 -23.70 -27.07
N CYS A 4 -9.09 -23.38 -25.89
CA CYS A 4 -9.68 -22.08 -25.61
C CYS A 4 -8.55 -21.05 -25.61
N GLY A 5 -8.34 -20.39 -26.74
CA GLY A 5 -7.46 -19.23 -26.84
C GLY A 5 -8.05 -18.10 -26.02
N ARG A 6 -7.42 -17.75 -24.89
CA ARG A 6 -7.69 -16.49 -24.22
C ARG A 6 -6.95 -15.41 -24.98
N ALA A 7 -7.72 -14.50 -25.56
CA ALA A 7 -7.23 -13.22 -26.00
C ALA A 7 -6.55 -12.53 -24.80
N ASP A 8 -5.32 -12.09 -25.02
CA ASP A 8 -4.66 -11.06 -24.22
C ASP A 8 -5.71 -10.00 -23.90
N ALA A 9 -5.94 -9.73 -22.61
CA ALA A 9 -6.93 -8.77 -22.17
C ALA A 9 -6.52 -7.37 -22.65
N SER A 10 -7.01 -7.06 -23.84
CA SER A 10 -7.10 -5.79 -24.54
C SER A 10 -5.81 -5.22 -25.16
N THR A 11 -5.83 -5.21 -26.50
CA THR A 11 -5.18 -4.23 -27.38
C THR A 11 -5.79 -2.82 -27.21
N ALA A 12 -5.98 -2.37 -25.97
CA ALA A 12 -6.41 -1.01 -25.66
C ALA A 12 -5.18 -0.19 -25.27
N LYS A 13 -4.94 0.90 -26.00
CA LYS A 13 -3.82 1.82 -25.79
C LYS A 13 -3.79 2.25 -24.31
N ARG A 14 -2.80 1.74 -23.56
CA ARG A 14 -2.68 1.92 -22.12
C ARG A 14 -2.57 3.42 -21.78
N ALA A 15 -3.52 3.95 -21.01
CA ALA A 15 -3.46 5.31 -20.48
C ALA A 15 -2.14 5.59 -19.75
N LYS A 16 -1.55 6.77 -20.01
CA LYS A 16 -0.18 7.15 -19.62
C LYS A 16 0.00 7.34 -18.10
N ARG A 17 -1.09 7.62 -17.36
CA ARG A 17 -1.08 7.79 -15.90
C ARG A 17 -2.05 6.80 -15.26
N ARG A 18 -1.52 5.77 -14.59
CA ARG A 18 -2.28 4.80 -13.80
C ARG A 18 -1.57 4.54 -12.48
N TRP A 19 -2.33 4.57 -11.40
CA TRP A 19 -1.80 4.30 -10.05
C TRP A 19 -1.73 2.80 -9.75
N GLY A 20 -2.62 2.01 -10.34
CA GLY A 20 -2.66 0.56 -10.24
C GLY A 20 -1.65 -0.16 -11.13
N ARG A 21 -1.25 -1.36 -10.69
CA ARG A 21 -0.46 -2.33 -11.46
C ARG A 21 -1.37 -3.47 -11.91
N SER A 22 -1.08 -4.07 -13.06
CA SER A 22 -1.90 -5.13 -13.63
C SER A 22 -1.60 -6.46 -12.96
N PHE A 23 -2.63 -7.24 -12.62
CA PHE A 23 -2.52 -8.59 -12.07
C PHE A 23 -2.51 -9.70 -13.12
N ALA A 24 -2.50 -9.38 -14.43
CA ALA A 24 -2.63 -10.39 -15.49
C ALA A 24 -1.60 -11.53 -15.35
N ALA A 25 -0.33 -11.21 -15.10
CA ALA A 25 0.72 -12.21 -14.89
C ALA A 25 0.44 -13.14 -13.69
N LEU A 26 -0.12 -12.61 -12.60
CA LEU A 26 -0.47 -13.39 -11.40
C LEU A 26 -1.74 -14.25 -11.60
N LEU A 27 -2.66 -13.80 -12.45
CA LEU A 27 -3.85 -14.58 -12.82
C LEU A 27 -3.51 -15.76 -13.75
N ASP A 28 -2.48 -15.60 -14.58
CA ASP A 28 -1.98 -16.65 -15.47
C ASP A 28 -1.03 -17.61 -14.75
N ASN A 29 -0.18 -17.09 -13.86
CA ASN A 29 0.73 -17.87 -13.02
C ASN A 29 0.76 -17.31 -11.58
N PRO A 30 0.23 -18.04 -10.58
CA PRO A 30 0.21 -17.58 -9.20
C PRO A 30 1.61 -17.41 -8.58
N GLU A 31 2.63 -18.06 -9.14
CA GLU A 31 4.04 -17.95 -8.69
C GLU A 31 4.80 -16.79 -9.36
N ALA A 32 4.12 -15.98 -10.19
CA ALA A 32 4.76 -14.81 -10.80
C ALA A 32 5.13 -13.76 -9.74
N GLU A 33 6.17 -12.98 -10.01
CA GLU A 33 6.63 -11.95 -9.07
C GLU A 33 5.58 -10.83 -8.91
N HIS A 34 5.32 -10.44 -7.66
CA HIS A 34 4.46 -9.31 -7.34
C HIS A 34 5.15 -7.99 -7.71
N GLN A 35 4.49 -7.17 -8.52
CA GLN A 35 4.99 -5.83 -8.87
C GLN A 35 5.07 -4.87 -7.68
N ARG A 36 4.36 -5.16 -6.58
CA ARG A 36 4.38 -4.42 -5.32
C ARG A 36 4.14 -5.38 -4.17
N THR A 37 4.86 -5.15 -3.08
CA THR A 37 4.74 -5.87 -1.80
C THR A 37 3.95 -5.07 -0.75
N ASP A 38 3.37 -3.94 -1.16
CA ASP A 38 2.58 -3.05 -0.31
C ASP A 38 1.31 -2.58 -1.02
N ALA A 39 0.29 -2.33 -0.21
CA ALA A 39 -0.95 -1.66 -0.62
C ALA A 39 -0.98 -0.24 -0.04
N LEU A 40 -1.25 0.73 -0.91
CA LEU A 40 -1.52 2.12 -0.52
C LEU A 40 -3.04 2.30 -0.47
N ILE A 41 -3.54 2.81 0.65
CA ILE A 41 -4.95 3.07 0.91
C ILE A 41 -5.08 4.56 1.25
N GLN A 42 -6.12 5.22 0.73
CA GLN A 42 -6.46 6.60 1.08
C GLN A 42 -7.86 6.63 1.68
N VAL A 43 -8.01 7.30 2.83
CA VAL A 43 -9.28 7.50 3.52
C VAL A 43 -9.38 8.98 3.89
N ALA A 44 -10.28 9.70 3.22
CA ALA A 44 -10.34 11.16 3.29
C ALA A 44 -8.95 11.79 3.07
N ASP A 45 -8.45 12.56 4.03
CA ASP A 45 -7.13 13.21 3.98
C ASP A 45 -6.01 12.35 4.59
N GLY A 46 -6.32 11.13 5.03
CA GLY A 46 -5.36 10.18 5.58
C GLY A 46 -4.89 9.13 4.57
N PHE A 47 -3.69 8.61 4.82
CA PHE A 47 -3.14 7.50 4.06
C PHE A 47 -2.74 6.34 4.96
N CYS A 48 -2.84 5.14 4.41
CA CYS A 48 -2.41 3.91 5.06
C CYS A 48 -1.55 3.09 4.10
N LEU A 49 -0.46 2.54 4.65
CA LEU A 49 0.39 1.57 3.99
C LEU A 49 0.24 0.21 4.69
N ARG A 50 -0.25 -0.77 3.93
CA ARG A 50 -0.34 -2.17 4.37
C ARG A 50 0.75 -2.98 3.69
N THR A 51 1.66 -3.54 4.48
CA THR A 51 2.64 -4.56 4.04
C THR A 51 2.15 -5.94 4.49
N ASP A 52 2.95 -7.00 4.42
CA ASP A 52 2.55 -8.30 4.98
C ASP A 52 2.47 -8.26 6.52
N ASN A 53 3.47 -7.64 7.16
CA ASN A 53 3.67 -7.70 8.62
C ASN A 53 3.25 -6.43 9.36
N TRP A 54 3.03 -5.32 8.66
CA TRP A 54 2.75 -4.02 9.29
C TRP A 54 1.59 -3.30 8.62
N ALA A 55 0.83 -2.58 9.44
CA ALA A 55 -0.08 -1.53 9.01
C ALA A 55 0.39 -0.20 9.61
N TYR A 56 0.67 0.77 8.74
CA TYR A 56 1.04 2.12 9.13
C TYR A 56 0.04 3.11 8.56
N MET A 57 -0.46 4.02 9.39
CA MET A 57 -1.47 5.01 8.99
C MET A 57 -1.05 6.38 9.48
N LYS A 58 -1.30 7.39 8.64
CA LYS A 58 -1.01 8.79 8.94
C LYS A 58 -2.21 9.64 8.54
N TYR A 59 -2.71 10.41 9.48
CA TYR A 59 -3.87 11.30 9.31
C TYR A 59 -3.48 12.73 9.65
N ALA A 60 -3.96 13.68 8.86
CA ALA A 60 -3.97 15.08 9.24
C ALA A 60 -5.13 15.34 10.22
N GLY A 61 -4.81 15.84 11.40
CA GLY A 61 -5.80 16.30 12.39
C GLY A 61 -6.33 17.70 12.05
N GLU A 62 -7.40 18.11 12.75
CA GLU A 62 -8.14 19.35 12.48
C GLU A 62 -7.30 20.63 12.60
N ASN A 63 -6.17 20.59 13.34
CA ASN A 63 -5.25 21.70 13.55
C ASN A 63 -3.89 21.53 12.87
N GLY A 64 -3.76 20.57 11.92
CA GLY A 64 -2.47 20.21 11.32
C GLY A 64 -1.60 19.32 12.20
N GLU A 65 -2.12 18.86 13.34
CA GLU A 65 -1.48 17.82 14.15
C GLU A 65 -1.55 16.49 13.41
N GLU A 66 -0.40 15.88 13.14
CA GLU A 66 -0.35 14.57 12.50
C GLU A 66 -0.57 13.46 13.53
N ALA A 67 -1.51 12.56 13.26
CA ALA A 67 -1.72 11.35 14.05
C ALA A 67 -1.16 10.14 13.28
N ALA A 68 -0.20 9.45 13.89
CA ALA A 68 0.38 8.22 13.37
C ALA A 68 -0.13 7.00 14.15
N MET A 69 -0.36 5.91 13.42
CA MET A 69 -0.68 4.61 13.98
C MET A 69 0.17 3.53 13.34
N LEU A 70 0.75 2.66 14.18
CA LEU A 70 1.55 1.52 13.77
C LEU A 70 1.03 0.26 14.44
N TYR A 71 0.73 -0.77 13.64
CA TYR A 71 0.29 -2.08 14.13
C TYR A 71 1.13 -3.19 13.55
N ASP A 72 1.53 -4.13 14.41
CA ASP A 72 2.15 -5.39 14.03
C ASP A 72 1.04 -6.37 13.63
N MET A 73 0.96 -6.70 12.34
CA MET A 73 -0.11 -7.52 11.79
C MET A 73 0.11 -9.02 12.01
N THR A 74 1.30 -9.42 12.48
CA THR A 74 1.61 -10.78 12.89
C THR A 74 1.21 -11.00 14.35
N ALA A 75 1.57 -10.07 15.24
CA ALA A 75 1.28 -10.16 16.67
C ALA A 75 -0.14 -9.67 17.03
N ASP A 76 -0.64 -8.68 16.30
CA ASP A 76 -1.93 -8.03 16.53
C ASP A 76 -2.71 -7.81 15.22
N PRO A 77 -3.19 -8.90 14.58
CA PRO A 77 -3.94 -8.81 13.31
C PRO A 77 -5.25 -8.01 13.43
N LYS A 78 -5.74 -7.77 14.66
CA LYS A 78 -6.95 -7.00 14.94
C LYS A 78 -6.68 -5.53 15.23
N GLN A 79 -5.41 -5.10 15.29
CA GLN A 79 -5.00 -3.70 15.42
C GLN A 79 -5.54 -3.02 16.69
N TYR A 80 -5.40 -3.69 17.84
CA TYR A 80 -5.81 -3.13 19.13
C TYR A 80 -4.74 -2.26 19.79
N LYS A 81 -3.45 -2.55 19.57
CA LYS A 81 -2.35 -1.85 20.22
C LYS A 81 -1.59 -0.97 19.23
N ASN A 82 -1.77 0.34 19.34
CA ASN A 82 -0.94 1.30 18.60
C ASN A 82 0.49 1.30 19.17
N LEU A 83 1.46 1.07 18.29
CA LEU A 83 2.90 1.03 18.59
C LEU A 83 3.64 2.30 18.14
N SER A 84 2.93 3.27 17.55
CA SER A 84 3.51 4.54 17.12
C SER A 84 4.16 5.28 18.29
N GLY A 85 5.35 5.84 18.05
CA GLY A 85 6.13 6.55 19.06
C GLY A 85 6.81 5.67 20.11
N HIS A 86 6.63 4.34 20.06
CA HIS A 86 7.31 3.43 20.97
C HIS A 86 8.78 3.23 20.52
N PRO A 87 9.79 3.43 21.39
CA PRO A 87 11.21 3.43 21.00
C PRO A 87 11.66 2.17 20.25
N ASP A 88 11.18 0.99 20.68
CA ASP A 88 11.53 -0.30 20.07
C ASP A 88 11.09 -0.43 18.61
N TYR A 89 10.09 0.35 18.18
CA TYR A 89 9.53 0.30 16.83
C TYR A 89 9.89 1.52 15.98
N ALA A 90 10.67 2.48 16.52
CA ALA A 90 11.00 3.74 15.84
C ALA A 90 11.65 3.53 14.46
N VAL A 91 12.51 2.53 14.31
CA VAL A 91 13.16 2.19 13.03
C VAL A 91 12.14 1.69 12.01
N ILE A 92 11.19 0.86 12.45
CA ILE A 92 10.16 0.28 11.60
C ILE A 92 9.16 1.37 11.17
N GLU A 93 8.75 2.20 12.13
CA GLU A 93 7.85 3.33 11.90
C GLU A 93 8.41 4.29 10.85
N LYS A 94 9.65 4.74 11.04
CA LYS A 94 10.33 5.64 10.09
C LYS A 94 10.43 5.04 8.69
N ARG A 95 10.80 3.74 8.60
CA ARG A 95 10.88 3.05 7.30
C ARG A 95 9.53 3.00 6.59
N LEU A 96 8.45 2.76 7.32
CA LEU A 96 7.10 2.71 6.76
C LEU A 96 6.58 4.10 6.38
N GLU A 97 6.94 5.13 7.14
CA GLU A 97 6.66 6.52 6.82
C GLU A 97 7.32 6.94 5.50
N GLU A 98 8.65 6.76 5.38
CA GLU A 98 9.39 7.05 4.15
C GLU A 98 8.80 6.29 2.95
N ARG A 99 8.40 5.03 3.17
CA ARG A 99 7.76 4.23 2.12
C ARG A 99 6.38 4.76 1.76
N LEU A 100 5.58 5.16 2.74
CA LEU A 100 4.26 5.72 2.51
C LEU A 100 4.36 7.00 1.67
N GLU A 101 5.24 7.92 2.05
CA GLU A 101 5.48 9.17 1.31
C GLU A 101 5.89 8.90 -0.14
N ALA A 102 6.83 7.98 -0.36
CA ALA A 102 7.24 7.59 -1.70
C ALA A 102 6.07 7.02 -2.53
N ARG A 103 5.16 6.26 -1.88
CA ARG A 103 3.99 5.67 -2.55
C ARG A 103 2.93 6.71 -2.88
N VAL A 104 2.71 7.68 -2.00
CA VAL A 104 1.79 8.82 -2.19
C VAL A 104 2.31 9.73 -3.31
N ALA A 105 3.59 10.09 -3.29
CA ALA A 105 4.24 10.88 -4.34
C ALA A 105 4.17 10.19 -5.72
N ALA A 106 4.43 8.88 -5.77
CA ALA A 106 4.31 8.10 -7.01
C ALA A 106 2.86 8.00 -7.53
N ALA A 107 1.85 8.16 -6.66
CA ALA A 107 0.46 8.28 -7.03
C ALA A 107 0.07 9.73 -7.43
N GLY A 108 0.95 10.71 -7.27
CA GLY A 108 0.63 12.11 -7.51
C GLY A 108 -0.31 12.71 -6.45
N GLY A 109 -0.42 12.06 -5.29
CA GLY A 109 -0.95 12.68 -4.07
C GLY A 109 0.15 13.49 -3.39
N GLY A 110 -0.22 14.59 -2.74
CA GLY A 110 0.65 15.30 -1.81
C GLY A 110 0.08 15.14 -0.41
N THR A 111 0.92 14.79 0.56
CA THR A 111 0.69 15.13 1.96
C THR A 111 0.74 16.66 2.05
N ARG A 112 -0.37 17.29 2.44
CA ARG A 112 -0.41 18.75 2.63
C ARG A 112 0.15 19.10 3.99
#